data_AF-A0A7S4Q7S1-F1
#
_entry.id   AF-A0A7S4Q7S1-F1
#
_cell.length_a   1.000
_cell.length_b   1.000
_cell.length_c   1.000
_cell.angle_alpha   90.00
_cell.angle_beta   90.00
_cell.angle_gamma   90.00
#
_symmetry.space_group_name_H-M   'P 1'
#
loop_
_entity.id
_entity.type
_entity.pdbx_description
1 polymer ?
#
loop_
_entity_poly.entity_id
_entity_poly.type
_entity_poly.pdbx_seq_one_letter_code
_entity_poly.pdbx_strand_id
1 'polypeptide(L)'
;MAQVGASFKSVQTQSRLHPARLCELHPRQRQMKRVGLCSSFQTCGGCAQPPSMKADIAVHSRSCAGLRARSFCKGRFAKAAVLAHESSCGLAASCEGCNRRFAKADLAVHLRSCTGFRACSFCKSRMLPANVAAHERSCPEVATCSVCNHRVAKNSLADHQIQCCVHAPFSQQTLAAQSDGMKIVMYHGTSERNAASIRREGRFRPSTGGMLGRGVYLSKDVQKAKHYGPVIFRCLVSVGRVKKIDRQGHPLQKTWQTNGYNTAWVPPRCGMVPSGLEENCVLDPDRIQILGAL
;
A
#
# COMPACT_ATOMS: atom_id res chain seq x y z
N MET A 1 50.33 8.78 -87.77
CA MET A 1 49.84 10.08 -88.27
C MET A 1 48.72 10.54 -87.37
N ALA A 2 48.84 11.76 -86.84
CA ALA A 2 47.75 12.69 -86.46
C ALA A 2 46.64 12.30 -85.45
N GLN A 3 46.20 13.36 -84.74
CA GLN A 3 44.92 13.62 -84.03
C GLN A 3 44.75 13.06 -82.60
N VAL A 4 44.64 13.86 -81.52
CA VAL A 4 43.78 15.01 -81.10
C VAL A 4 42.58 14.55 -80.27
N GLY A 5 42.46 15.05 -79.02
CA GLY A 5 41.16 15.30 -78.38
C GLY A 5 41.06 15.22 -76.83
N ALA A 6 40.72 16.37 -76.22
CA ALA A 6 40.01 16.58 -74.93
C ALA A 6 40.78 16.41 -73.58
N SER A 7 40.55 17.16 -72.49
CA SER A 7 39.88 18.45 -72.19
C SER A 7 40.19 18.83 -70.72
N PHE A 8 40.54 20.09 -70.47
CA PHE A 8 40.25 20.97 -69.30
C PHE A 8 40.38 20.57 -67.80
N LYS A 9 41.14 21.47 -67.10
CA LYS A 9 40.99 22.08 -65.74
C LYS A 9 41.83 21.57 -64.55
N SER A 10 42.84 22.39 -64.24
CA SER A 10 43.06 23.14 -62.98
C SER A 10 43.15 22.37 -61.66
N VAL A 11 44.37 22.20 -61.16
CA VAL A 11 44.66 21.84 -59.77
C VAL A 11 44.55 23.09 -58.89
N GLN A 12 43.58 23.12 -57.96
CA GLN A 12 43.53 24.08 -56.84
C GLN A 12 43.78 23.34 -55.53
N THR A 13 44.91 23.61 -54.90
CA THR A 13 45.13 23.39 -53.47
C THR A 13 44.59 24.58 -52.69
N GLN A 14 43.48 24.40 -51.96
CA GLN A 14 42.93 25.42 -51.07
C GLN A 14 43.66 25.41 -49.72
N SER A 15 44.62 26.31 -49.55
CA SER A 15 45.09 26.78 -48.25
C SER A 15 44.07 27.76 -47.67
N ARG A 16 43.41 27.37 -46.56
CA ARG A 16 42.40 28.18 -45.85
C ARG A 16 43.01 29.48 -45.31
N LEU A 17 42.51 30.61 -45.80
CA LEU A 17 42.79 31.95 -45.28
C LEU A 17 41.96 32.21 -44.01
N HIS A 18 42.64 32.76 -43.00
CA HIS A 18 42.10 33.35 -41.77
C HIS A 18 41.21 34.58 -42.08
N PRO A 19 40.09 34.79 -41.36
CA PRO A 19 39.54 36.12 -41.17
C PRO A 19 39.81 36.58 -39.73
N ALA A 20 40.92 37.30 -39.55
CA ALA A 20 41.10 38.24 -38.44
C ALA A 20 40.75 39.64 -38.95
N ARG A 21 40.01 40.42 -38.13
CA ARG A 21 39.59 41.85 -38.21
C ARG A 21 38.06 41.95 -38.09
N LEU A 22 37.44 42.60 -37.09
CA LEU A 22 37.77 43.87 -36.42
C LEU A 22 37.37 43.89 -34.93
N CYS A 23 38.36 44.01 -34.05
CA CYS A 23 38.32 44.83 -32.84
C CYS A 23 39.78 45.20 -32.57
N GLU A 24 40.24 46.31 -33.16
CA GLU A 24 41.61 46.79 -32.96
C GLU A 24 41.75 47.39 -31.55
N LEU A 25 42.71 46.88 -30.78
CA LEU A 25 43.23 47.54 -29.58
C LEU A 25 44.00 48.79 -30.02
N HIS A 26 43.48 49.98 -29.70
CA HIS A 26 44.16 51.23 -29.98
C HIS A 26 45.34 51.44 -29.00
N PRO A 27 46.61 51.61 -29.45
CA PRO A 27 47.76 51.59 -28.54
C PRO A 27 48.00 52.84 -27.68
N ARG A 28 47.11 53.85 -27.63
CA ARG A 28 47.41 55.13 -26.94
C ARG A 28 46.24 55.88 -26.29
N GLN A 29 45.20 55.20 -25.79
CA GLN A 29 44.20 55.87 -24.93
C GLN A 29 43.75 54.96 -23.76
N ARG A 30 44.08 55.36 -22.52
CA ARG A 30 43.58 54.79 -21.27
C ARG A 30 42.10 55.17 -21.00
N GLN A 31 41.21 55.04 -21.98
CA GLN A 31 39.76 55.20 -21.75
C GLN A 31 38.96 54.26 -22.65
N MET A 32 38.22 53.34 -22.04
CA MET A 32 37.23 52.50 -22.70
C MET A 32 36.05 53.36 -23.17
N LYS A 33 36.02 53.76 -24.45
CA LYS A 33 34.76 54.17 -25.08
C LYS A 33 33.95 52.90 -25.36
N ARG A 34 32.74 52.83 -24.79
CA ARG A 34 31.73 51.80 -25.06
C ARG A 34 31.37 51.81 -26.55
N VAL A 35 32.09 51.05 -27.36
CA VAL A 35 31.65 50.62 -28.68
C VAL A 35 30.92 49.30 -28.46
N GLY A 36 29.68 49.21 -28.95
CA GLY A 36 28.68 48.21 -28.59
C GLY A 36 29.25 46.80 -28.43
N LEU A 37 28.97 46.19 -27.27
CA LEU A 37 29.17 44.77 -27.03
C LEU A 37 28.50 44.00 -28.17
N CYS A 38 29.29 43.41 -29.05
CA CYS A 38 28.81 42.40 -29.98
C CYS A 38 28.07 41.36 -29.13
N SER A 39 26.75 41.24 -29.31
CA SER A 39 25.88 40.40 -28.47
C SER A 39 26.25 38.91 -28.52
N SER A 40 27.17 38.54 -29.41
CA SER A 40 27.77 37.22 -29.59
C SER A 40 28.91 36.92 -28.60
N PHE A 41 29.45 37.89 -27.88
CA PHE A 41 30.57 37.71 -26.94
C PHE A 41 30.09 37.73 -25.48
N GLN A 42 30.75 36.93 -24.64
CA GLN A 42 30.45 36.79 -23.22
C GLN A 42 31.74 36.50 -22.43
N THR A 43 31.76 36.83 -21.14
CA THR A 43 32.82 36.44 -20.20
C THR A 43 32.40 35.22 -19.38
N CYS A 44 33.36 34.41 -18.96
CA CYS A 44 33.09 33.34 -18.01
C CYS A 44 32.93 33.94 -16.60
N GLY A 45 31.79 33.70 -15.93
CA GLY A 45 31.57 34.18 -14.56
C GLY A 45 32.44 33.50 -13.49
N GLY A 46 33.26 32.50 -13.85
CA GLY A 46 34.09 31.74 -12.92
C GLY A 46 35.60 32.01 -13.03
N CYS A 47 36.08 32.72 -14.05
CA CYS A 47 37.50 32.97 -14.23
C CYS A 47 37.74 34.32 -14.94
N ALA A 48 38.97 34.82 -14.88
CA ALA A 48 39.35 36.09 -15.50
C ALA A 48 39.76 35.96 -16.98
N GLN A 49 39.27 34.93 -17.70
CA GLN A 49 39.54 34.79 -19.13
C GLN A 49 38.88 35.93 -19.93
N PRO A 50 39.52 36.41 -21.01
CA PRO A 50 38.98 37.48 -21.83
C PRO A 50 37.62 37.10 -22.45
N PRO A 51 36.77 38.08 -22.80
CA PRO A 51 35.50 37.82 -23.48
C PRO A 51 35.73 37.00 -24.76
N SER A 52 34.93 35.95 -24.95
CA SER A 52 34.96 35.09 -26.14
C SER A 52 33.54 34.86 -26.68
N MET A 53 33.41 34.23 -27.83
CA MET A 53 32.10 33.90 -28.40
C MET A 53 31.30 33.05 -27.41
N LYS A 54 29.98 33.27 -27.34
CA LYS A 54 29.06 32.56 -26.44
C LYS A 54 29.18 31.03 -26.55
N ALA A 55 29.37 30.51 -27.75
CA ALA A 55 29.57 29.08 -27.99
C ALA A 55 30.86 28.54 -27.32
N ASP A 56 31.97 29.28 -27.46
CA ASP A 56 33.26 28.91 -26.88
C ASP A 56 33.24 29.03 -25.34
N ILE A 57 32.58 30.07 -24.82
CA ILE A 57 32.33 30.20 -23.37
C ILE A 57 31.47 29.05 -22.85
N ALA A 58 30.46 28.60 -23.60
CA ALA A 58 29.63 27.46 -23.21
C ALA A 58 30.44 26.16 -23.15
N VAL A 59 31.39 25.94 -24.07
CA VAL A 59 32.30 24.79 -24.03
C VAL A 59 33.28 24.91 -22.86
N HIS A 60 33.96 26.04 -22.72
CA HIS A 60 34.89 26.32 -21.62
C HIS A 60 34.24 26.17 -20.24
N SER A 61 32.99 26.62 -20.08
CA SER A 61 32.27 26.57 -18.81
C SER A 61 32.15 25.15 -18.24
N ARG A 62 32.19 24.12 -19.09
CA ARG A 62 32.09 22.71 -18.70
C ARG A 62 33.30 22.22 -17.90
N SER A 63 34.49 22.77 -18.17
CA SER A 63 35.76 22.38 -17.54
C SER A 63 36.39 23.48 -16.68
N CYS A 64 35.82 24.70 -16.66
CA CYS A 64 36.34 25.81 -15.86
C CYS A 64 36.40 25.48 -14.36
N ALA A 65 37.60 25.59 -13.76
CA ALA A 65 37.85 25.27 -12.35
C ALA A 65 37.15 26.22 -11.36
N GLY A 66 36.90 27.47 -11.78
CA GLY A 66 36.20 28.46 -10.96
C GLY A 66 34.67 28.37 -11.01
N LEU A 67 34.12 27.49 -11.85
CA LEU A 67 32.72 27.11 -11.84
C LEU A 67 32.56 25.76 -11.13
N ARG A 68 31.47 25.59 -10.38
CA ARG A 68 31.10 24.30 -9.75
C ARG A 68 29.81 23.76 -10.33
N ALA A 69 29.79 22.44 -10.54
CA ALA A 69 28.56 21.70 -10.81
C ALA A 69 27.71 21.63 -9.53
N ARG A 70 26.39 21.55 -9.68
CA ARG A 70 25.46 21.54 -8.56
C ARG A 70 24.97 20.13 -8.22
N SER A 71 24.33 20.05 -7.06
CA SER A 71 23.65 18.86 -6.56
C SER A 71 22.37 18.51 -7.34
N PHE A 72 21.71 19.51 -7.96
CA PHE A 72 20.32 19.36 -8.46
C PHE A 72 20.10 19.69 -9.95
N CYS A 73 21.06 20.33 -10.62
CA CYS A 73 20.92 20.72 -12.03
C CYS A 73 22.27 20.66 -12.78
N LYS A 74 22.21 20.53 -14.11
CA LYS A 74 23.40 20.42 -14.98
C LYS A 74 24.16 21.75 -15.17
N GLY A 75 23.68 22.86 -14.61
CA GLY A 75 24.34 24.16 -14.78
C GLY A 75 25.58 24.29 -13.89
N ARG A 76 26.59 25.02 -14.36
CA ARG A 76 27.82 25.32 -13.61
C ARG A 76 27.88 26.81 -13.30
N PHE A 77 28.21 27.14 -12.05
CA PHE A 77 28.08 28.51 -11.53
C PHE A 77 29.32 28.89 -10.73
N ALA A 78 29.61 30.19 -10.68
CA ALA A 78 30.68 30.72 -9.85
C ALA A 78 30.51 30.21 -8.42
N LYS A 79 31.62 29.81 -7.77
CA LYS A 79 31.59 29.18 -6.44
C LYS A 79 30.75 29.97 -5.42
N ALA A 80 30.81 31.30 -5.45
CA ALA A 80 30.03 32.20 -4.58
C ALA A 80 28.52 32.24 -4.89
N ALA A 81 28.12 31.94 -6.13
CA ALA A 81 26.72 31.95 -6.59
C ALA A 81 26.05 30.55 -6.52
N VAL A 82 26.76 29.53 -6.02
CA VAL A 82 26.21 28.18 -5.90
C VAL A 82 25.07 28.14 -4.88
N LEU A 83 25.34 28.62 -3.66
CA LEU A 83 24.38 28.63 -2.55
C LEU A 83 23.10 29.41 -2.89
N ALA A 84 23.25 30.60 -3.50
CA ALA A 84 22.13 31.47 -3.86
C ALA A 84 21.16 30.88 -4.89
N HIS A 85 21.62 29.95 -5.74
CA HIS A 85 20.71 29.24 -6.62
C HIS A 85 20.22 27.92 -6.06
N GLU A 86 21.01 27.20 -5.27
CA GLU A 86 20.49 25.98 -4.65
C GLU A 86 19.24 26.27 -3.82
N SER A 87 19.08 27.51 -3.30
CA SER A 87 17.86 28.02 -2.66
C SER A 87 16.71 28.39 -3.60
N SER A 88 16.92 28.52 -4.91
CA SER A 88 15.90 28.93 -5.90
C SER A 88 15.80 28.01 -7.13
N CYS A 89 16.53 26.89 -7.16
CA CYS A 89 16.56 25.98 -8.29
C CYS A 89 15.20 25.30 -8.53
N GLY A 90 14.57 25.57 -9.68
CA GLY A 90 13.28 24.97 -10.06
C GLY A 90 13.32 23.46 -10.38
N LEU A 91 14.53 22.87 -10.49
CA LEU A 91 14.72 21.42 -10.65
C LEU A 91 14.84 20.68 -9.30
N ALA A 92 14.95 21.42 -8.20
CA ALA A 92 14.93 20.89 -6.85
C ALA A 92 13.56 21.14 -6.20
N ALA A 93 13.17 20.23 -5.31
CA ALA A 93 11.98 20.36 -4.49
C ALA A 93 12.34 20.08 -3.02
N SER A 94 11.65 20.75 -2.11
CA SER A 94 11.80 20.54 -0.68
C SER A 94 10.87 19.43 -0.22
N CYS A 95 11.38 18.57 0.65
CA CYS A 95 10.58 17.57 1.35
C CYS A 95 9.78 18.24 2.47
N GLU A 96 8.45 18.17 2.45
CA GLU A 96 7.60 18.78 3.48
C GLU A 96 7.86 18.23 4.89
N GLY A 97 8.31 16.97 5.01
CA GLY A 97 8.53 16.33 6.30
C GLY A 97 9.85 16.72 6.98
N CYS A 98 10.93 16.95 6.22
CA CYS A 98 12.26 17.23 6.79
C CYS A 98 12.91 18.52 6.28
N ASN A 99 12.22 19.27 5.42
CA ASN A 99 12.67 20.53 4.82
C ASN A 99 13.97 20.46 4.00
N ARG A 100 14.54 19.27 3.80
CA ARG A 100 15.71 19.06 2.93
C ARG A 100 15.30 19.14 1.47
N ARG A 101 16.22 19.66 0.63
CA ARG A 101 16.04 19.77 -0.82
C ARG A 101 16.63 18.57 -1.53
N PHE A 102 15.89 18.09 -2.52
CA PHE A 102 16.28 16.98 -3.38
C PHE A 102 16.07 17.40 -4.84
N ALA A 103 16.81 16.79 -5.76
CA ALA A 103 16.39 16.84 -7.16
C ALA A 103 14.99 16.24 -7.27
N LYS A 104 14.12 16.79 -8.12
CA LYS A 104 12.73 16.32 -8.25
C LYS A 104 12.62 14.81 -8.51
N ALA A 105 13.55 14.24 -9.29
CA ALA A 105 13.62 12.80 -9.56
C ALA A 105 13.91 11.96 -8.30
N ASP A 106 14.71 12.51 -7.37
CA ASP A 106 15.15 11.81 -6.16
C ASP A 106 14.20 12.02 -4.98
N LEU A 107 13.35 13.05 -5.03
CA LEU A 107 12.39 13.33 -3.97
C LEU A 107 11.47 12.13 -3.73
N ALA A 108 10.95 11.50 -4.80
CA ALA A 108 10.10 10.33 -4.70
C ALA A 108 10.81 9.13 -4.03
N VAL A 109 12.13 9.01 -4.22
CA VAL A 109 12.96 8.00 -3.55
C VAL A 109 13.10 8.31 -2.07
N HIS A 110 13.41 9.56 -1.74
CA HIS A 110 13.55 10.03 -0.37
C HIS A 110 12.26 9.89 0.46
N LEU A 111 11.10 10.21 -0.11
CA LEU A 111 9.81 10.17 0.59
C LEU A 111 9.46 8.78 1.15
N ARG A 112 10.01 7.70 0.57
CA ARG A 112 9.78 6.33 1.04
C ARG A 112 10.39 6.04 2.41
N SER A 113 11.48 6.71 2.77
CA SER A 113 12.23 6.49 4.02
C SER A 113 12.37 7.75 4.88
N CYS A 114 11.79 8.88 4.47
CA CYS A 114 11.87 10.13 5.22
C CYS A 114 11.23 10.01 6.61
N THR A 115 12.04 10.22 7.64
CA THR A 115 11.61 10.22 9.06
C THR A 115 10.66 11.36 9.41
N GLY A 116 10.58 12.40 8.56
CA GLY A 116 9.62 13.48 8.68
C GLY A 116 8.18 13.10 8.34
N PHE A 117 7.95 11.87 7.88
CA PHE A 117 6.62 11.31 7.63
C PHE A 117 6.36 10.12 8.55
N ARG A 118 5.11 9.96 8.96
CA ARG A 118 4.61 8.79 9.69
C ARG A 118 3.62 8.02 8.84
N ALA A 119 3.62 6.70 8.98
CA ALA A 119 2.67 5.83 8.31
C ALA A 119 1.38 5.71 9.13
N CYS A 120 0.23 5.68 8.46
CA CYS A 120 -1.04 5.29 9.06
C CYS A 120 -0.97 3.87 9.60
N SER A 121 -1.50 3.64 10.81
CA SER A 121 -1.52 2.32 11.45
C SER A 121 -2.27 1.26 10.63
N PHE A 122 -3.24 1.69 9.82
CA PHE A 122 -4.11 0.82 9.02
C PHE A 122 -3.63 0.67 7.57
N CYS A 123 -3.66 1.73 6.75
CA CYS A 123 -3.36 1.67 5.31
C CYS A 123 -1.87 1.78 4.95
N LYS A 124 -0.99 2.08 5.91
CA LYS A 124 0.46 2.30 5.72
C LYS A 124 0.86 3.48 4.84
N SER A 125 -0.09 4.26 4.33
CA SER A 125 0.19 5.52 3.63
C SER A 125 0.99 6.47 4.53
N ARG A 126 2.04 7.07 3.97
CA ARG A 126 2.92 8.01 4.66
C ARG A 126 2.38 9.43 4.52
N MET A 127 2.30 10.16 5.63
CA MET A 127 1.84 11.55 5.67
C MET A 127 2.56 12.33 6.77
N LEU A 128 2.37 13.65 6.76
CA LEU A 128 2.90 14.51 7.81
C LEU A 128 2.31 14.08 9.18
N PRO A 129 3.11 14.08 10.26
CA PRO A 129 2.67 13.66 11.59
C PRO A 129 1.38 14.36 12.06
N ALA A 130 1.20 15.64 11.72
CA ALA A 130 0.00 16.42 12.05
C ALA A 130 -1.29 15.85 11.43
N ASN A 131 -1.19 15.17 10.28
CA ASN A 131 -2.35 14.67 9.54
C ASN A 131 -2.72 13.22 9.91
N VAL A 132 -1.82 12.49 10.58
CA VAL A 132 -2.00 11.06 10.87
C VAL A 132 -3.25 10.82 11.69
N ALA A 133 -3.43 11.55 12.79
CA ALA A 133 -4.58 11.32 13.68
C ALA A 133 -5.92 11.61 12.99
N ALA A 134 -5.97 12.64 12.14
CA ALA A 134 -7.15 12.98 11.37
C ALA A 134 -7.48 11.91 10.32
N HIS A 135 -6.47 11.49 9.56
CA HIS A 135 -6.61 10.41 8.59
C HIS A 135 -7.01 9.09 9.26
N GLU A 136 -6.38 8.73 10.37
CA GLU A 136 -6.67 7.47 11.05
C GLU A 136 -8.12 7.37 11.51
N ARG A 137 -8.81 8.49 11.81
CA ARG A 137 -10.25 8.48 12.14
C ARG A 137 -11.14 8.11 10.96
N SER A 138 -10.79 8.52 9.75
CA SER A 138 -11.57 8.30 8.52
C SER A 138 -10.88 7.38 7.50
N CYS A 139 -9.89 6.60 7.95
CA CYS A 139 -9.09 5.75 7.07
C CYS A 139 -9.99 4.69 6.41
N PRO A 140 -10.05 4.61 5.07
CA PRO A 140 -10.89 3.63 4.39
C PRO A 140 -10.44 2.19 4.62
N GLU A 141 -9.21 1.97 5.07
CA GLU A 141 -8.65 0.64 5.37
C GLU A 141 -8.86 0.19 6.81
N VAL A 142 -9.64 0.93 7.60
CA VAL A 142 -10.04 0.53 8.95
C VAL A 142 -11.34 -0.26 8.92
N ALA A 143 -11.43 -1.29 9.76
CA ALA A 143 -12.66 -1.97 10.08
C ALA A 143 -12.78 -2.16 11.59
N THR A 144 -14.02 -2.27 12.07
CA THR A 144 -14.31 -2.51 13.48
C THR A 144 -14.56 -4.00 13.69
N CYS A 145 -13.87 -4.61 14.64
CA CYS A 145 -14.14 -5.97 15.07
C CYS A 145 -15.55 -6.04 15.69
N SER A 146 -16.42 -6.87 15.14
CA SER A 146 -17.78 -7.07 15.65
C SER A 146 -17.86 -7.68 17.05
N VAL A 147 -16.75 -8.24 17.57
CA VAL A 147 -16.70 -8.91 18.88
C VAL A 147 -16.30 -7.95 19.99
N CYS A 148 -15.20 -7.19 19.81
CA CYS A 148 -14.63 -6.31 20.83
C CYS A 148 -14.75 -4.81 20.49
N ASN A 149 -15.30 -4.46 19.33
CA ASN A 149 -15.35 -3.09 18.79
C ASN A 149 -13.99 -2.42 18.59
N HIS A 150 -12.89 -3.18 18.60
CA HIS A 150 -11.57 -2.63 18.33
C HIS A 150 -11.40 -2.30 16.84
N ARG A 151 -10.68 -1.22 16.55
CA ARG A 151 -10.39 -0.77 15.19
C ARG A 151 -9.13 -1.46 14.70
N VAL A 152 -9.25 -2.21 13.61
CA VAL A 152 -8.15 -3.01 13.03
C VAL A 152 -8.04 -2.73 11.53
N ALA A 153 -6.89 -3.05 10.94
CA ALA A 153 -6.75 -2.99 9.49
C ALA A 153 -7.65 -4.03 8.83
N LYS A 154 -8.33 -3.67 7.74
CA LYS A 154 -9.28 -4.55 7.02
C LYS A 154 -8.68 -5.91 6.67
N ASN A 155 -7.45 -5.91 6.17
CA ASN A 155 -6.72 -7.13 5.82
C ASN A 155 -6.37 -8.03 7.02
N SER A 156 -6.40 -7.51 8.24
CA SER A 156 -6.15 -8.25 9.48
C SER A 156 -7.43 -8.53 10.27
N LEU A 157 -8.60 -8.08 9.79
CA LEU A 157 -9.87 -8.22 10.51
C LEU A 157 -10.25 -9.69 10.73
N ALA A 158 -10.08 -10.54 9.72
CA ALA A 158 -10.45 -11.95 9.82
C ALA A 158 -9.61 -12.67 10.90
N ASP A 159 -8.28 -12.50 10.85
CA ASP A 159 -7.37 -13.11 11.83
C ASP A 159 -7.62 -12.55 13.23
N HIS A 160 -7.81 -11.24 13.34
CA HIS A 160 -8.16 -10.61 14.61
C HIS A 160 -9.49 -11.15 15.15
N GLN A 161 -10.53 -11.31 14.33
CA GLN A 161 -11.81 -11.86 14.77
C GLN A 161 -11.67 -13.30 15.25
N ILE A 162 -10.88 -14.14 14.56
CA ILE A 162 -10.60 -15.51 15.00
C ILE A 162 -9.95 -15.50 16.39
N GLN A 163 -8.90 -14.70 16.58
CA GLN A 163 -8.20 -14.60 17.86
C GLN A 163 -9.08 -13.98 18.95
N CYS A 164 -9.80 -12.91 18.62
CA CYS A 164 -10.71 -12.21 19.51
C CYS A 164 -11.85 -13.13 19.99
N CYS A 165 -12.42 -13.96 19.10
CA CYS A 165 -13.44 -14.94 19.47
C CYS A 165 -12.93 -16.03 20.42
N VAL A 166 -11.64 -16.38 20.36
CA VAL A 166 -11.05 -17.38 21.26
C VAL A 166 -10.82 -16.80 22.67
N HIS A 167 -10.55 -15.50 22.77
CA HIS A 167 -10.18 -14.87 24.04
C HIS A 167 -11.25 -13.94 24.65
N ALA A 168 -12.33 -13.62 23.93
CA ALA A 168 -13.38 -12.74 24.44
C ALA A 168 -14.29 -13.46 25.45
N PRO A 169 -14.70 -12.78 26.55
CA PRO A 169 -15.66 -13.34 27.49
C PRO A 169 -17.00 -13.65 26.81
N PHE A 170 -17.63 -14.74 27.22
CA PHE A 170 -18.84 -15.33 26.59
C PHE A 170 -20.00 -14.33 26.40
N SER A 171 -20.11 -13.33 27.27
CA SER A 171 -21.12 -12.26 27.19
C SER A 171 -20.99 -11.40 25.93
N GLN A 172 -19.77 -11.12 25.44
CA GLN A 172 -19.54 -10.32 24.23
C GLN A 172 -19.81 -11.09 22.93
N GLN A 173 -19.67 -12.42 22.95
CA GLN A 173 -19.90 -13.26 21.77
C GLN A 173 -21.39 -13.41 21.43
N THR A 174 -22.30 -13.22 22.39
CA THR A 174 -23.73 -13.49 22.22
C THR A 174 -24.49 -12.30 21.62
N LEU A 175 -24.07 -11.06 21.89
CA LEU A 175 -24.67 -9.84 21.33
C LEU A 175 -24.28 -9.61 19.86
N ALA A 176 -23.06 -10.01 19.48
CA ALA A 176 -22.55 -9.85 18.12
C ALA A 176 -23.21 -10.82 17.10
N ALA A 177 -23.84 -11.90 17.57
CA ALA A 177 -24.42 -12.96 16.74
C ALA A 177 -25.69 -12.53 15.98
N GLN A 178 -26.16 -11.29 16.19
CA GLN A 178 -27.26 -10.69 15.42
C GLN A 178 -26.80 -9.93 14.17
N SER A 179 -25.48 -9.80 13.95
CA SER A 179 -24.91 -9.13 12.78
C SER A 179 -24.61 -10.14 11.65
N ASP A 180 -25.02 -9.81 10.42
CA ASP A 180 -24.63 -10.58 9.25
C ASP A 180 -23.11 -10.49 9.08
N GLY A 181 -22.45 -11.64 8.95
CA GLY A 181 -20.99 -11.73 8.86
C GLY A 181 -20.22 -12.05 10.16
N MET A 182 -20.88 -12.24 11.32
CA MET A 182 -20.18 -12.72 12.51
C MET A 182 -19.64 -14.15 12.31
N LYS A 183 -18.34 -14.33 12.58
CA LYS A 183 -17.68 -15.64 12.58
C LYS A 183 -17.30 -16.06 14.01
N ILE A 184 -17.67 -17.27 14.41
CA ILE A 184 -17.40 -17.81 15.75
C ILE A 184 -16.66 -19.15 15.62
N VAL A 185 -15.72 -19.41 16.53
CA VAL A 185 -15.12 -20.74 16.62
C VAL A 185 -16.09 -21.69 17.31
N MET A 186 -16.40 -22.80 16.65
CA MET A 186 -17.21 -23.88 17.21
C MET A 186 -16.54 -25.24 16.94
N TYR A 187 -17.05 -26.27 17.59
CA TYR A 187 -16.52 -27.62 17.58
C TYR A 187 -17.61 -28.62 17.16
N HIS A 188 -17.23 -29.58 16.33
CA HIS A 188 -18.08 -30.69 15.94
C HIS A 188 -17.36 -32.00 16.28
N GLY A 189 -17.90 -32.75 17.23
CA GLY A 189 -17.43 -34.10 17.55
C GLY A 189 -18.15 -35.14 16.71
N THR A 190 -17.41 -36.12 16.22
CA THR A 190 -17.96 -37.17 15.36
C THR A 190 -17.12 -38.44 15.40
N SER A 191 -17.63 -39.51 14.80
CA SER A 191 -16.91 -40.78 14.69
C SER A 191 -15.78 -40.71 13.66
N GLU A 192 -14.76 -41.55 13.78
CA GLU A 192 -13.66 -41.67 12.81
C GLU A 192 -14.15 -41.84 11.36
N ARG A 193 -15.18 -42.67 11.16
CA ARG A 193 -15.78 -42.90 9.84
C ARG A 193 -16.35 -41.61 9.23
N ASN A 194 -17.07 -40.83 10.02
CA ASN A 194 -17.64 -39.55 9.57
C ASN A 194 -16.53 -38.52 9.33
N ALA A 195 -15.53 -38.47 10.21
CA ALA A 195 -14.39 -37.60 10.06
C ALA A 195 -13.60 -37.88 8.77
N ALA A 196 -13.39 -39.15 8.43
CA ALA A 196 -12.78 -39.54 7.16
C ALA A 196 -13.59 -39.04 5.96
N SER A 197 -14.93 -39.11 6.00
CA SER A 197 -15.78 -38.58 4.93
C SER A 197 -15.69 -37.06 4.82
N ILE A 198 -15.74 -36.35 5.95
CA ILE A 198 -15.63 -34.88 6.00
C ILE A 198 -14.28 -34.42 5.44
N ARG A 199 -13.18 -35.10 5.82
CA ARG A 199 -11.83 -34.80 5.30
C ARG A 199 -11.74 -35.05 3.80
N ARG A 200 -12.27 -36.17 3.31
CA ARG A 200 -12.25 -36.51 1.88
C ARG A 200 -13.05 -35.52 1.03
N GLU A 201 -14.19 -35.07 1.54
CA GLU A 201 -15.08 -34.16 0.82
C GLU A 201 -14.74 -32.68 1.03
N GLY A 202 -13.90 -32.37 2.03
CA GLY A 202 -13.55 -31.00 2.41
C GLY A 202 -14.72 -30.19 3.01
N ARG A 203 -15.85 -30.83 3.33
CA ARG A 203 -17.06 -30.16 3.83
C ARG A 203 -17.93 -31.05 4.71
N PHE A 204 -18.81 -30.43 5.48
CA PHE A 204 -19.84 -31.14 6.25
C PHE A 204 -21.03 -31.54 5.37
N ARG A 205 -21.67 -32.66 5.73
CA ARG A 205 -23.02 -33.00 5.26
C ARG A 205 -24.02 -32.65 6.36
N PRO A 206 -25.08 -31.85 6.06
CA PRO A 206 -26.12 -31.55 7.04
C PRO A 206 -26.80 -32.83 7.52
N SER A 207 -27.10 -32.90 8.82
CA SER A 207 -28.06 -33.86 9.35
C SER A 207 -29.43 -33.62 8.70
N THR A 208 -30.18 -34.69 8.45
CA THR A 208 -31.56 -34.62 7.93
C THR A 208 -32.58 -34.32 9.02
N GLY A 209 -32.19 -34.36 10.31
CA GLY A 209 -33.07 -34.13 11.45
C GLY A 209 -32.33 -33.65 12.70
N GLY A 210 -32.95 -33.89 13.86
CA GLY A 210 -32.49 -33.40 15.16
C GLY A 210 -33.49 -32.44 15.79
N MET A 211 -33.21 -31.99 17.01
CA MET A 211 -34.15 -31.17 17.77
C MET A 211 -34.38 -29.78 17.17
N LEU A 212 -33.43 -29.28 16.37
CA LEU A 212 -33.52 -28.03 15.61
C LEU A 212 -33.82 -28.27 14.12
N GLY A 213 -34.18 -29.50 13.73
CA GLY A 213 -34.32 -29.87 12.32
C GLY A 213 -32.97 -30.00 11.60
N ARG A 214 -33.01 -29.91 10.27
CA ARG A 214 -31.85 -30.16 9.39
C ARG A 214 -30.75 -29.11 9.57
N GLY A 215 -29.51 -29.54 9.44
CA GLY A 215 -28.32 -28.67 9.51
C GLY A 215 -27.11 -29.37 10.11
N VAL A 216 -26.02 -28.63 10.25
CA VAL A 216 -24.79 -29.10 10.91
C VAL A 216 -24.82 -28.62 12.36
N TYR A 217 -24.74 -29.56 13.30
CA TYR A 217 -24.75 -29.24 14.73
C TYR A 217 -23.33 -29.01 15.23
N LEU A 218 -23.11 -27.87 15.88
CA LEU A 218 -21.82 -27.53 16.48
C LEU A 218 -22.02 -26.96 17.89
N SER A 219 -20.98 -27.05 18.71
CA SER A 219 -20.96 -26.46 20.05
C SER A 219 -19.82 -25.46 20.18
N LYS A 220 -20.01 -24.38 20.95
CA LYS A 220 -18.90 -23.52 21.36
C LYS A 220 -18.05 -24.19 22.45
N ASP A 221 -18.56 -25.22 23.11
CA ASP A 221 -17.86 -25.99 24.13
C ASP A 221 -17.23 -27.27 23.52
N VAL A 222 -15.90 -27.32 23.55
CA VAL A 222 -15.13 -28.47 23.07
C VAL A 222 -15.41 -29.74 23.89
N GLN A 223 -15.64 -29.62 25.20
CA GLN A 223 -15.96 -30.77 26.05
C GLN A 223 -17.34 -31.31 25.72
N LYS A 224 -18.32 -30.44 25.42
CA LYS A 224 -19.62 -30.89 24.89
C LYS A 224 -19.44 -31.65 23.57
N ALA A 225 -18.63 -31.13 22.64
CA ALA A 225 -18.38 -31.79 21.37
C ALA A 225 -17.79 -33.22 21.53
N LYS A 226 -16.91 -33.45 22.51
CA LYS A 226 -16.34 -34.77 22.82
C LYS A 226 -17.33 -35.87 23.14
N HIS A 227 -18.54 -35.52 23.59
CA HIS A 227 -19.58 -36.51 23.85
C HIS A 227 -20.12 -37.16 22.57
N TYR A 228 -19.92 -36.54 21.40
CA TYR A 228 -20.44 -37.03 20.11
C TYR A 228 -19.44 -37.87 19.33
N GLY A 229 -18.17 -37.91 19.75
CA GLY A 229 -17.18 -38.79 19.16
C GLY A 229 -15.75 -38.39 19.44
N PRO A 230 -14.79 -39.29 19.16
CA PRO A 230 -13.39 -39.11 19.49
C PRO A 230 -12.69 -38.05 18.62
N VAL A 231 -13.17 -37.80 17.39
CA VAL A 231 -12.57 -36.80 16.49
C VAL A 231 -13.32 -35.48 16.59
N ILE A 232 -12.60 -34.41 16.92
CA ILE A 232 -13.19 -33.07 17.07
C ILE A 232 -12.69 -32.16 15.97
N PHE A 233 -13.58 -31.69 15.10
CA PHE A 233 -13.25 -30.60 14.19
C PHE A 233 -13.40 -29.26 14.88
N ARG A 234 -12.37 -28.41 14.76
CA ARG A 234 -12.41 -26.99 15.10
C ARG A 234 -12.79 -26.21 13.85
N CYS A 235 -13.86 -25.43 13.94
CA CYS A 235 -14.47 -24.76 12.80
C CYS A 235 -14.63 -23.26 13.04
N LEU A 236 -14.43 -22.46 12.00
CA LEU A 236 -14.84 -21.06 11.96
C LEU A 236 -16.18 -20.96 11.26
N VAL A 237 -17.22 -20.52 11.97
CA VAL A 237 -18.62 -20.58 11.54
C VAL A 237 -19.17 -19.18 11.33
N SER A 238 -19.59 -18.87 10.09
CA SER A 238 -20.33 -17.66 9.76
C SER A 238 -21.81 -17.81 10.16
N VAL A 239 -22.20 -17.34 11.35
CA VAL A 239 -23.51 -17.64 11.94
C VAL A 239 -24.69 -16.97 11.24
N GLY A 240 -24.45 -15.84 10.55
CA GLY A 240 -25.48 -15.10 9.82
C GLY A 240 -26.64 -14.68 10.73
N ARG A 241 -27.86 -14.70 10.21
CA ARG A 241 -29.08 -14.43 11.00
C ARG A 241 -29.37 -15.59 11.94
N VAL A 242 -29.25 -15.35 13.25
CA VAL A 242 -29.48 -16.37 14.28
C VAL A 242 -30.91 -16.32 14.82
N LYS A 243 -31.58 -17.48 14.88
CA LYS A 243 -32.85 -17.65 15.59
C LYS A 243 -32.63 -18.26 16.96
N LYS A 244 -33.01 -17.52 18.01
CA LYS A 244 -33.10 -18.07 19.37
C LYS A 244 -34.30 -19.05 19.46
N ILE A 245 -34.04 -20.26 19.94
CA ILE A 245 -35.01 -21.32 20.21
C ILE A 245 -34.89 -21.72 21.68
N ASP A 246 -35.76 -21.18 22.54
CA ASP A 246 -35.58 -21.19 23.99
C ASP A 246 -36.65 -21.96 24.79
N ARG A 247 -37.51 -22.71 24.10
CA ARG A 247 -38.49 -23.59 24.73
C ARG A 247 -38.89 -24.73 23.81
N GLN A 248 -39.28 -25.85 24.40
CA GLN A 248 -39.72 -26.99 23.62
C GLN A 248 -41.04 -26.68 22.92
N GLY A 249 -41.18 -27.11 21.66
CA GLY A 249 -42.32 -26.75 20.83
C GLY A 249 -42.31 -25.28 20.37
N HIS A 250 -41.15 -24.63 20.33
CA HIS A 250 -41.04 -23.30 19.76
C HIS A 250 -41.50 -23.32 18.28
N PRO A 251 -42.32 -22.35 17.80
CA PRO A 251 -42.92 -22.41 16.46
C PRO A 251 -41.92 -22.58 15.31
N LEU A 252 -40.73 -21.99 15.48
CA LEU A 252 -39.63 -22.07 14.52
C LEU A 252 -38.58 -23.15 14.84
N GLN A 253 -38.83 -24.03 15.80
CA GLN A 253 -37.83 -25.00 16.30
C GLN A 253 -37.22 -25.84 15.17
N LYS A 254 -38.04 -26.31 14.22
CA LYS A 254 -37.59 -27.13 13.09
C LYS A 254 -37.77 -26.47 11.71
N THR A 255 -38.20 -25.21 11.69
CA THR A 255 -38.59 -24.48 10.47
C THR A 255 -37.89 -23.13 10.32
N TRP A 256 -36.99 -22.77 11.23
CA TRP A 256 -36.19 -21.54 11.14
C TRP A 256 -35.43 -21.42 9.81
N GLN A 257 -35.03 -22.55 9.21
CA GLN A 257 -34.33 -22.63 7.93
C GLN A 257 -35.14 -22.01 6.79
N THR A 258 -36.46 -22.21 6.76
CA THR A 258 -37.36 -21.66 5.73
C THR A 258 -37.89 -20.26 6.09
N ASN A 259 -37.53 -19.75 7.27
CA ASN A 259 -37.94 -18.44 7.77
C ASN A 259 -36.80 -17.40 7.71
N GLY A 260 -35.81 -17.63 6.84
CA GLY A 260 -34.74 -16.66 6.55
C GLY A 260 -33.63 -16.58 7.60
N TYR A 261 -33.48 -17.59 8.45
CA TYR A 261 -32.39 -17.70 9.42
C TYR A 261 -31.31 -18.68 8.93
N ASN A 262 -30.05 -18.37 9.25
CA ASN A 262 -28.90 -19.18 8.86
C ASN A 262 -28.45 -20.14 9.97
N THR A 263 -28.73 -19.79 11.23
CA THR A 263 -28.39 -20.60 12.40
C THR A 263 -29.55 -20.60 13.39
N ALA A 264 -29.88 -21.74 13.98
CA ALA A 264 -30.66 -21.80 15.22
C ALA A 264 -29.74 -21.95 16.43
N TRP A 265 -30.06 -21.24 17.50
CA TRP A 265 -29.33 -21.27 18.76
C TRP A 265 -30.27 -21.55 19.93
N VAL A 266 -29.91 -22.55 20.73
CA VAL A 266 -30.53 -22.88 22.01
C VAL A 266 -29.67 -22.27 23.11
N PRO A 267 -30.20 -21.31 23.91
CA PRO A 267 -29.46 -20.76 25.04
C PRO A 267 -29.17 -21.79 26.12
N PRO A 268 -28.12 -21.60 26.94
CA PRO A 268 -27.91 -22.43 28.10
C PRO A 268 -29.07 -22.27 29.11
N ARG A 269 -29.38 -23.35 29.83
CA ARG A 269 -30.35 -23.42 30.94
C ARG A 269 -31.77 -22.98 30.59
N CYS A 270 -32.20 -23.09 29.34
CA CYS A 270 -33.58 -22.80 28.92
C CYS A 270 -34.52 -24.02 28.96
N GLY A 271 -34.05 -25.16 29.49
CA GLY A 271 -34.86 -26.39 29.61
C GLY A 271 -35.06 -27.17 28.31
N MET A 272 -34.42 -26.76 27.21
CA MET A 272 -34.51 -27.43 25.91
C MET A 272 -33.76 -28.77 25.83
N VAL A 273 -32.67 -28.90 26.58
CA VAL A 273 -31.84 -30.10 26.62
C VAL A 273 -31.53 -30.50 28.05
N PRO A 274 -31.48 -31.80 28.39
CA PRO A 274 -31.23 -32.26 29.76
C PRO A 274 -29.92 -31.74 30.37
N SER A 275 -28.89 -31.57 29.54
CA SER A 275 -27.59 -31.04 30.00
C SER A 275 -27.64 -29.56 30.38
N GLY A 276 -28.70 -28.83 29.99
CA GLY A 276 -28.76 -27.37 30.13
C GLY A 276 -27.70 -26.62 29.32
N LEU A 277 -26.91 -27.30 28.48
CA LEU A 277 -25.89 -26.67 27.65
C LEU A 277 -26.49 -26.15 26.34
N GLU A 278 -25.92 -25.08 25.81
CA GLU A 278 -26.38 -24.51 24.55
C GLU A 278 -26.19 -25.44 23.34
N GLU A 279 -26.96 -25.21 22.28
CA GLU A 279 -26.83 -25.90 20.99
C GLU A 279 -26.88 -24.92 19.83
N ASN A 280 -26.12 -25.22 18.78
CA ASN A 280 -26.16 -24.47 17.53
C ASN A 280 -26.39 -25.44 16.37
N CYS A 281 -27.26 -25.06 15.45
CA CYS A 281 -27.48 -25.77 14.20
C CYS A 281 -27.39 -24.79 13.04
N VAL A 282 -26.44 -25.01 12.13
CA VAL A 282 -26.17 -24.16 10.98
C VAL A 282 -26.78 -24.79 9.73
N LEU A 283 -27.53 -24.01 8.96
CA LEU A 283 -28.27 -24.51 7.81
C LEU A 283 -27.33 -24.99 6.70
N ASP A 284 -26.35 -24.15 6.36
CA ASP A 284 -25.53 -24.29 5.18
C ASP A 284 -24.07 -24.65 5.57
N PRO A 285 -23.56 -25.82 5.16
CA PRO A 285 -22.18 -26.22 5.38
C PRO A 285 -21.14 -25.23 4.84
N ASP A 286 -21.46 -24.48 3.79
CA ASP A 286 -20.51 -23.55 3.16
C ASP A 286 -20.21 -22.34 4.07
N ARG A 287 -21.00 -22.17 5.14
CA ARG A 287 -20.73 -21.21 6.23
C ARG A 287 -19.71 -21.71 7.25
N ILE A 288 -19.24 -22.95 7.12
CA ILE A 288 -18.38 -23.62 8.10
C ILE A 288 -17.01 -23.89 7.46
N GLN A 289 -16.00 -23.15 7.89
CA GLN A 289 -14.62 -23.41 7.52
C GLN A 289 -13.96 -24.35 8.53
N ILE A 290 -13.49 -25.51 8.09
CA ILE A 290 -12.72 -26.43 8.92
C ILE A 290 -11.31 -25.88 9.09
N LEU A 291 -10.89 -25.64 10.35
CA LEU A 291 -9.55 -25.15 10.67
C LEU A 291 -8.58 -26.30 10.95
N GLY A 292 -9.09 -27.45 11.39
CA GLY A 292 -8.32 -28.64 11.74
C GLY A 292 -9.11 -29.57 12.63
N ALA A 293 -8.49 -30.69 13.00
CA ALA A 293 -9.00 -31.59 14.03
C ALA A 293 -8.10 -31.55 15.28
N LEU A 294 -8.70 -31.72 16.45
CA LEU A 294 -8.02 -31.83 17.75
C LEU A 294 -7.83 -33.29 18.13
#